data_AF-A0A7R8UMN5-F1
#
_entry.id   AF-A0A7R8UMN5-F1
#
_cell.length_a   1.000
_cell.length_b   1.000
_cell.length_c   1.000
_cell.angle_alpha   90.00
_cell.angle_beta   90.00
_cell.angle_gamma   90.00
#
_symmetry.space_group_name_H-M   'P 1'
#
loop_
_entity.id
_entity.type
_entity.pdbx_description
1 polymer ?
#
loop_
_entity_poly.entity_id
_entity_poly.type
_entity_poly.pdbx_seq_one_letter_code
_entity_poly.pdbx_strand_id
1 'polypeptide(L)'
;MFRLLCLIAVFQLVVSSTPARYMKGLFDDVSIDDLFDEDYDEEAERAKQEAVDERIKAAIVKSTKEAGYPLEIHSVVTEDGYILTVHRIPYGKSNRDVKNKPVVFLQHGLLSCSLHYTTQGPGKAIAYLLAEEGYDVWLGNARGNSFSKDHVKLNPRKKDFWDFSWHEIGYYDLPAMIDYVLRNTGQSALNYVGHSQGTTSFYVMTSLRPEYNAKIKAMHALAPVAFMSNMDNPFMKILGPLVSKGTLLTNVIGSFEFLPSTKLMGLIGDVFCKDGSIVQGICSNILFLIAGFSHENMNTTMIPEILQTTPAGASVNQLIHTRIYVQAFPSIRFGSSQKSIGIQEPKPTRL
;
A
#
# COMPACT_ATOMS: atom_id res chain seq x y z
N MET A 1 12.56 13.59 14.66
CA MET A 1 13.85 12.86 14.52
C MET A 1 13.82 11.67 13.53
N PHE A 2 12.93 10.66 13.64
CA PHE A 2 12.95 9.52 12.69
C PHE A 2 12.33 9.82 11.31
N ARG A 3 11.24 10.62 11.24
CA ARG A 3 10.73 11.16 9.96
C ARG A 3 11.82 11.94 9.21
N LEU A 4 12.61 12.69 9.97
CA LEU A 4 13.75 13.47 9.49
C LEU A 4 14.90 12.56 9.02
N LEU A 5 15.22 11.48 9.74
CA LEU A 5 16.22 10.50 9.28
C LEU A 5 15.78 9.73 8.01
N CYS A 6 14.49 9.42 7.86
CA CYS A 6 13.96 8.84 6.62
C CYS A 6 14.00 9.84 5.47
N LEU A 7 13.62 11.11 5.70
CA LEU A 7 13.73 12.19 4.72
C LEU A 7 15.19 12.44 4.33
N ILE A 8 16.11 12.51 5.29
CA ILE A 8 17.56 12.67 5.06
C ILE A 8 18.13 11.45 4.33
N ALA A 9 17.72 10.23 4.67
CA ALA A 9 18.18 9.04 3.95
C ALA A 9 17.69 9.03 2.50
N VAL A 10 16.40 9.31 2.27
CA VAL A 10 15.85 9.43 0.91
C VAL A 10 16.52 10.57 0.14
N PHE A 11 16.75 11.72 0.79
CA PHE A 11 17.42 12.88 0.23
C PHE A 11 18.89 12.60 -0.11
N GLN A 12 19.67 12.03 0.80
CA GLN A 12 21.06 11.64 0.55
C GLN A 12 21.18 10.56 -0.54
N LEU A 13 20.20 9.65 -0.64
CA LEU A 13 20.15 8.65 -1.70
C LEU A 13 19.81 9.25 -3.07
N VAL A 14 18.88 10.19 -3.14
CA VAL A 14 18.57 10.97 -4.35
C VAL A 14 19.79 11.78 -4.80
N VAL A 15 20.49 12.43 -3.87
CA VAL A 15 21.74 13.18 -4.10
C VAL A 15 22.85 12.25 -4.63
N SER A 16 23.00 11.05 -4.05
CA SER A 16 24.06 10.10 -4.41
C SER A 16 23.85 9.36 -5.75
N SER A 17 22.60 9.30 -6.23
CA SER A 17 22.22 8.60 -7.46
C SER A 17 22.09 9.54 -8.67
N THR A 18 22.28 10.85 -8.48
CA THR A 18 22.10 11.86 -9.52
C THR A 18 23.46 12.35 -10.07
N PRO A 19 23.70 12.37 -11.40
CA PRO A 19 24.97 12.84 -11.96
C PRO A 19 25.25 14.31 -11.58
N ALA A 20 26.49 14.62 -11.19
CA ALA A 20 26.89 15.91 -10.61
C ALA A 20 26.50 17.16 -11.43
N ARG A 21 26.31 17.03 -12.75
CA ARG A 21 25.85 18.10 -13.65
C ARG A 21 24.44 18.62 -13.32
N TYR A 22 23.58 17.78 -12.72
CA TYR A 22 22.20 18.10 -12.37
C TYR A 22 22.06 18.64 -10.93
N MET A 23 23.15 18.65 -10.15
CA MET A 23 23.16 19.13 -8.76
C MET A 23 23.66 20.57 -8.60
N LYS A 24 24.18 21.17 -9.68
CA LYS A 24 24.76 22.52 -9.64
C LYS A 24 23.63 23.55 -9.59
N GLY A 25 23.47 24.20 -8.43
CA GLY A 25 22.43 25.20 -8.16
C GLY A 25 21.16 24.66 -7.47
N LEU A 26 21.09 23.36 -7.13
CA LEU A 26 19.92 22.77 -6.45
C LEU A 26 19.99 22.90 -4.91
N PHE A 27 21.17 23.25 -4.37
CA PHE A 27 21.45 23.28 -2.92
C PHE A 27 21.91 24.65 -2.42
N ASP A 28 21.86 25.69 -3.25
CA ASP A 28 22.27 27.03 -2.82
C ASP A 28 21.20 27.67 -1.88
N ASP A 29 19.97 27.13 -1.84
CA ASP A 29 18.82 27.68 -1.10
C ASP A 29 18.24 26.76 0.00
N VAL A 30 18.82 25.58 0.30
CA VAL A 30 18.30 24.69 1.35
C VAL A 30 19.30 24.61 2.51
N SER A 31 19.02 25.37 3.57
CA SER A 31 19.81 25.32 4.79
C SER A 31 19.50 24.05 5.58
N ILE A 32 20.52 23.43 6.17
CA ILE A 32 20.35 22.35 7.15
C ILE A 32 19.55 22.83 8.38
N ASP A 33 19.55 24.13 8.67
CA ASP A 33 18.79 24.70 9.79
C ASP A 33 17.27 24.67 9.54
N ASP A 34 16.80 24.68 8.28
CA ASP A 34 15.37 24.53 7.93
C ASP A 34 14.85 23.10 8.15
N LEU A 35 15.75 22.12 8.32
CA LEU A 35 15.42 20.72 8.62
C LEU A 35 15.30 20.46 10.14
N PHE A 36 15.72 21.41 10.96
CA PHE A 36 15.63 21.40 12.43
C PHE A 36 14.68 22.51 12.90
N ASP A 37 13.47 22.55 12.35
CA ASP A 37 12.45 23.46 12.85
C ASP A 37 12.00 23.02 14.26
N GLU A 38 12.31 23.84 15.27
CA GLU A 38 11.87 23.64 16.66
C GLU A 38 10.34 23.85 16.80
N ASP A 39 9.66 24.39 15.77
CA ASP A 39 8.21 24.61 15.69
C ASP A 39 7.46 23.52 14.89
N TYR A 40 7.77 22.23 15.13
CA TYR A 40 7.02 21.12 14.50
C TYR A 40 5.56 21.05 15.01
N ASP A 41 4.64 21.67 14.28
CA ASP A 41 3.20 21.61 14.53
C ASP A 41 2.61 20.29 14.01
N GLU A 42 2.50 19.32 14.92
CA GLU A 42 1.91 18.00 14.67
C GLU A 42 0.43 18.09 14.25
N GLU A 43 -0.29 19.12 14.68
CA GLU A 43 -1.71 19.33 14.35
C GLU A 43 -1.86 19.87 12.91
N ALA A 44 -1.01 20.81 12.51
CA ALA A 44 -0.97 21.31 11.14
C ALA A 44 -0.58 20.23 10.12
N GLU A 45 0.45 19.41 10.39
CA GLU A 45 0.83 18.30 9.50
C GLU A 45 -0.26 17.23 9.40
N ARG A 46 -0.98 16.99 10.49
CA ARG A 46 -2.12 16.06 10.50
C ARG A 46 -3.30 16.56 9.65
N ALA A 47 -3.64 17.84 9.77
CA ALA A 47 -4.67 18.44 8.92
C ALA A 47 -4.31 18.38 7.43
N LYS A 48 -3.01 18.49 7.10
CA LYS A 48 -2.51 18.29 5.74
C LYS A 48 -2.71 16.84 5.26
N GLN A 49 -2.47 15.84 6.11
CA GLN A 49 -2.67 14.43 5.75
C GLN A 49 -4.16 14.10 5.56
N GLU A 50 -5.03 14.57 6.45
CA GLU A 50 -6.49 14.39 6.32
C GLU A 50 -6.99 15.00 5.00
N ALA A 51 -6.50 16.18 4.61
CA ALA A 51 -6.84 16.80 3.34
C ALA A 51 -6.37 15.99 2.11
N VAL A 52 -5.22 15.32 2.21
CA VAL A 52 -4.73 14.43 1.14
C VAL A 52 -5.59 13.17 1.02
N ASP A 53 -5.96 12.55 2.14
CA ASP A 53 -6.83 11.39 2.15
C ASP A 53 -8.20 11.73 1.53
N GLU A 54 -8.78 12.89 1.86
CA GLU A 54 -10.01 13.37 1.24
C GLU A 54 -9.87 13.64 -0.26
N ARG A 55 -8.71 14.14 -0.72
CA ARG A 55 -8.44 14.29 -2.15
C ARG A 55 -8.39 12.94 -2.86
N ILE A 56 -7.74 11.94 -2.26
CA ILE A 56 -7.65 10.58 -2.82
C ILE A 56 -9.05 9.93 -2.88
N LYS A 57 -9.85 10.10 -1.83
CA LYS A 57 -11.25 9.64 -1.80
C LYS A 57 -12.10 10.29 -2.89
N ALA A 58 -11.98 11.60 -3.07
CA ALA A 58 -12.68 12.31 -4.14
C ALA A 58 -12.19 11.88 -5.54
N ALA A 59 -10.90 11.59 -5.70
CA ALA A 59 -10.30 11.24 -6.98
C ALA A 59 -10.86 9.95 -7.58
N ILE A 60 -11.06 8.88 -6.79
CA ILE A 60 -11.63 7.64 -7.32
C ILE A 60 -13.09 7.80 -7.75
N VAL A 61 -13.89 8.55 -6.98
CA VAL A 61 -15.28 8.83 -7.32
C VAL A 61 -15.37 9.65 -8.59
N LYS A 62 -14.58 10.72 -8.69
CA LYS A 62 -14.54 11.60 -9.85
C LYS A 62 -14.05 10.86 -11.10
N SER A 63 -12.88 10.25 -11.05
CA SER A 63 -12.26 9.58 -12.20
C SER A 63 -13.10 8.41 -12.70
N THR A 64 -13.73 7.62 -11.82
CA THR A 64 -14.59 6.49 -12.22
C THR A 64 -15.87 6.98 -12.89
N LYS A 65 -16.47 8.05 -12.37
CA LYS A 65 -17.65 8.69 -12.97
C LYS A 65 -17.33 9.29 -14.34
N GLU A 66 -16.22 10.02 -14.46
CA GLU A 66 -15.76 10.61 -15.73
C GLU A 66 -15.39 9.53 -16.76
N ALA A 67 -14.81 8.42 -16.29
CA ALA A 67 -14.55 7.24 -17.09
C ALA A 67 -15.83 6.54 -17.56
N GLY A 68 -17.00 6.84 -16.97
CA GLY A 68 -18.30 6.29 -17.36
C GLY A 68 -18.60 4.90 -16.81
N TYR A 69 -18.02 4.54 -15.66
CA TYR A 69 -18.26 3.27 -14.97
C TYR A 69 -19.06 3.48 -13.67
N PRO A 70 -19.89 2.51 -13.26
CA PRO A 70 -20.51 2.52 -11.93
C PRO A 70 -19.43 2.32 -10.85
N LEU A 71 -19.57 3.02 -9.72
CA LEU A 71 -18.76 2.82 -8.53
C LEU A 71 -19.68 2.66 -7.33
N GLU A 72 -19.64 1.50 -6.69
CA GLU A 72 -20.24 1.29 -5.37
C GLU A 72 -19.13 1.35 -4.31
N ILE A 73 -19.46 1.90 -3.15
CA ILE A 73 -18.56 2.05 -2.00
C ILE A 73 -19.16 1.28 -0.83
N HIS A 74 -18.43 0.32 -0.30
CA HIS A 74 -18.88 -0.55 0.77
C HIS A 74 -17.99 -0.39 2.00
N SER A 75 -18.60 -0.49 3.18
CA SER A 75 -17.89 -0.49 4.46
C SER A 75 -17.92 -1.90 5.07
N VAL A 76 -16.75 -2.40 5.45
CA VAL A 76 -16.55 -3.74 6.00
C VAL A 76 -15.83 -3.63 7.33
N VAL A 77 -16.39 -4.23 8.38
CA VAL A 77 -15.77 -4.23 9.70
C VAL A 77 -15.03 -5.55 9.92
N THR A 78 -13.76 -5.49 10.29
CA THR A 78 -12.95 -6.67 10.63
C THR A 78 -13.26 -7.18 12.03
N GLU A 79 -12.86 -8.41 12.34
CA GLU A 79 -13.07 -9.01 13.66
C GLU A 79 -12.39 -8.20 14.79
N ASP A 80 -11.22 -7.64 14.50
CA ASP A 80 -10.49 -6.78 15.44
C ASP A 80 -10.93 -5.31 15.40
N GLY A 81 -11.89 -4.95 14.52
CA GLY A 81 -12.64 -3.70 14.61
C GLY A 81 -12.17 -2.57 13.68
N TYR A 82 -11.25 -2.82 12.76
CA TYR A 82 -10.95 -1.89 11.67
C TYR A 82 -12.13 -1.78 10.72
N ILE A 83 -12.35 -0.58 10.18
CA ILE A 83 -13.40 -0.30 9.21
C ILE A 83 -12.73 -0.06 7.86
N LEU A 84 -12.93 -1.00 6.94
CA LEU A 84 -12.32 -1.05 5.63
C LEU A 84 -13.30 -0.55 4.57
N THR A 85 -12.80 0.27 3.64
CA THR A 85 -13.57 0.66 2.46
C THR A 85 -13.25 -0.27 1.30
N VAL A 86 -14.26 -0.94 0.76
CA VAL A 86 -14.15 -1.78 -0.45
C VAL A 86 -14.90 -1.10 -1.59
N HIS A 87 -14.21 -0.86 -2.70
CA HIS A 87 -14.86 -0.32 -3.90
C HIS A 87 -15.31 -1.45 -4.82
N ARG A 88 -16.37 -1.20 -5.59
CA ARG A 88 -16.87 -2.17 -6.56
C ARG A 88 -17.25 -1.47 -7.87
N ILE A 89 -16.83 -2.07 -8.99
CA ILE A 89 -17.26 -1.75 -10.34
C ILE A 89 -18.09 -2.95 -10.83
N PRO A 90 -19.43 -2.93 -10.65
CA PRO A 90 -20.28 -4.11 -10.86
C PRO A 90 -20.43 -4.54 -12.33
N TYR A 91 -20.13 -3.66 -13.28
CA TYR A 91 -20.20 -3.95 -14.71
C TYR A 91 -19.43 -2.92 -15.55
N GLY A 92 -18.94 -3.37 -16.71
CA GLY A 92 -18.47 -2.49 -17.77
C GLY A 92 -19.61 -1.85 -18.55
N LYS A 93 -19.27 -0.89 -19.41
CA LYS A 93 -20.24 -0.10 -20.19
C LYS A 93 -21.09 -0.97 -21.11
N SER A 94 -20.50 -2.03 -21.66
CA SER A 94 -21.19 -2.96 -22.56
C SER A 94 -21.88 -4.14 -21.87
N ASN A 95 -21.68 -4.35 -20.56
CA ASN A 95 -22.11 -5.56 -19.85
C ASN A 95 -23.10 -5.31 -18.70
N ARG A 96 -23.87 -4.22 -18.78
CA ARG A 96 -24.81 -3.81 -17.71
C ARG A 96 -25.82 -4.90 -17.35
N ASP A 97 -26.41 -5.55 -18.35
CA ASP A 97 -27.54 -6.47 -18.16
C ASP A 97 -27.14 -7.92 -17.82
N VAL A 98 -25.84 -8.24 -17.88
CA VAL A 98 -25.34 -9.58 -17.55
C VAL A 98 -25.52 -9.86 -16.05
N LYS A 99 -26.25 -10.92 -15.71
CA LYS A 99 -26.47 -11.34 -14.31
C LYS A 99 -25.42 -12.37 -13.88
N ASN A 100 -25.25 -12.54 -12.58
CA ASN A 100 -24.39 -13.56 -11.97
C ASN A 100 -22.94 -13.57 -12.49
N LYS A 101 -22.36 -12.38 -12.68
CA LYS A 101 -20.98 -12.22 -13.15
C LYS A 101 -19.97 -12.89 -12.20
N PRO A 102 -18.90 -13.52 -12.73
CA PRO A 102 -17.81 -14.00 -11.90
C PRO A 102 -17.11 -12.83 -11.21
N VAL A 103 -16.77 -13.02 -9.93
CA VAL A 103 -16.13 -11.99 -9.11
C VAL A 103 -14.62 -12.02 -9.28
N VAL A 104 -14.02 -10.84 -9.41
CA VAL A 104 -12.58 -10.62 -9.30
C VAL A 104 -12.31 -9.65 -8.16
N PHE A 105 -11.46 -10.04 -7.22
CA PHE A 105 -11.04 -9.22 -6.10
C PHE A 105 -9.58 -8.78 -6.30
N LEU A 106 -9.35 -7.48 -6.41
CA LEU A 106 -8.04 -6.85 -6.62
C LEU A 106 -7.50 -6.30 -5.30
N GLN A 107 -6.36 -6.81 -4.83
CA GLN A 107 -5.70 -6.36 -3.60
C GLN A 107 -4.35 -5.72 -3.88
N HIS A 108 -4.23 -4.47 -3.45
CA HIS A 108 -3.04 -3.64 -3.65
C HIS A 108 -1.83 -4.04 -2.79
N GLY A 109 -0.67 -3.49 -3.13
CA GLY A 109 0.59 -3.68 -2.41
C GLY A 109 0.81 -2.70 -1.25
N LEU A 110 2.02 -2.70 -0.69
CA LEU A 110 2.43 -1.76 0.35
C LEU A 110 2.33 -0.30 -0.16
N LEU A 111 1.85 0.63 0.68
CA LEU A 111 1.69 2.07 0.39
C LEU A 111 0.77 2.41 -0.79
N SER A 112 -0.04 1.45 -1.24
CA SER A 112 -0.95 1.58 -2.37
C SER A 112 -2.40 1.66 -1.90
N CYS A 113 -3.31 1.95 -2.82
CA CYS A 113 -4.75 1.90 -2.58
C CYS A 113 -5.51 1.40 -3.81
N SER A 114 -6.83 1.23 -3.70
CA SER A 114 -7.70 0.76 -4.78
C SER A 114 -7.74 1.66 -6.01
N LEU A 115 -7.52 2.98 -5.85
CA LEU A 115 -7.52 3.95 -6.95
C LEU A 115 -6.48 3.59 -8.03
N HIS A 116 -5.37 2.96 -7.65
CA HIS A 116 -4.31 2.60 -8.60
C HIS A 116 -4.76 1.59 -9.67
N TYR A 117 -5.84 0.83 -9.42
CA TYR A 117 -6.41 -0.09 -10.40
C TYR A 117 -7.28 0.60 -11.46
N THR A 118 -7.61 1.88 -11.28
CA THR A 118 -8.43 2.69 -12.19
C THR A 118 -7.66 3.86 -12.82
N THR A 119 -6.50 4.25 -12.26
CA THR A 119 -5.74 5.45 -12.67
C THR A 119 -5.44 5.51 -14.17
N GLN A 120 -5.09 4.39 -14.81
CA GLN A 120 -4.77 4.34 -16.26
C GLN A 120 -5.95 4.66 -17.19
N GLY A 121 -7.17 4.80 -16.66
CA GLY A 121 -8.37 5.11 -17.43
C GLY A 121 -8.91 3.94 -18.27
N PRO A 122 -10.05 4.16 -18.96
CA PRO A 122 -10.71 3.14 -19.78
C PRO A 122 -9.79 2.54 -20.85
N GLY A 123 -9.90 1.24 -21.09
CA GLY A 123 -9.09 0.52 -22.10
C GLY A 123 -7.64 0.23 -21.70
N LYS A 124 -7.20 0.66 -20.52
CA LYS A 124 -5.85 0.38 -19.98
C LYS A 124 -5.86 -0.10 -18.54
N ALA A 125 -6.68 0.51 -17.68
CA ALA A 125 -6.73 0.15 -16.27
C ALA A 125 -7.39 -1.22 -16.08
N ILE A 126 -6.74 -2.10 -15.31
CA ILE A 126 -7.17 -3.50 -15.14
C ILE A 126 -8.60 -3.61 -14.60
N ALA A 127 -9.03 -2.72 -13.72
CA ALA A 127 -10.39 -2.76 -13.17
C ALA A 127 -11.44 -2.51 -14.27
N TYR A 128 -11.18 -1.58 -15.20
CA TYR A 128 -12.08 -1.31 -16.32
C TYR A 128 -12.03 -2.41 -17.37
N LEU A 129 -10.84 -2.93 -17.68
CA LEU A 129 -10.69 -4.06 -18.60
C LEU A 129 -11.49 -5.28 -18.12
N LEU A 130 -11.36 -5.66 -16.86
CA LEU A 130 -12.12 -6.76 -16.27
C LEU A 130 -13.63 -6.49 -16.29
N ALA A 131 -14.07 -5.25 -16.02
CA ALA A 131 -15.48 -4.89 -16.08
C ALA A 131 -16.04 -5.01 -17.52
N GLU A 132 -15.27 -4.61 -18.54
CA GLU A 132 -15.62 -4.78 -19.96
C GLU A 132 -15.55 -6.24 -20.44
N GLU A 133 -14.80 -7.10 -19.75
CA GLU A 133 -14.81 -8.55 -19.97
C GLU A 133 -15.92 -9.27 -19.18
N GLY A 134 -16.83 -8.53 -18.54
CA GLY A 134 -18.02 -9.07 -17.91
C GLY A 134 -17.82 -9.59 -16.48
N TYR A 135 -16.74 -9.22 -15.80
CA TYR A 135 -16.52 -9.53 -14.39
C TYR A 135 -17.21 -8.52 -13.46
N ASP A 136 -17.56 -8.97 -12.25
CA ASP A 136 -17.91 -8.10 -11.12
C ASP A 136 -16.63 -7.79 -10.33
N VAL A 137 -16.15 -6.55 -10.40
CA VAL A 137 -14.81 -6.19 -9.96
C VAL A 137 -14.87 -5.51 -8.59
N TRP A 138 -14.15 -6.07 -7.62
CA TRP A 138 -14.04 -5.57 -6.26
C TRP A 138 -12.59 -5.17 -5.96
N LEU A 139 -12.40 -4.01 -5.35
CA LEU A 139 -11.10 -3.41 -5.06
C LEU A 139 -10.95 -3.27 -3.54
N GLY A 140 -10.07 -4.08 -2.96
CA GLY A 140 -9.80 -4.06 -1.53
C GLY A 140 -8.91 -2.88 -1.14
N ASN A 141 -9.14 -2.32 0.06
CA ASN A 141 -8.21 -1.41 0.71
C ASN A 141 -7.80 -2.01 2.05
N ALA A 142 -6.49 -2.10 2.28
CA ALA A 142 -5.96 -2.55 3.55
C ALA A 142 -6.10 -1.48 4.63
N ARG A 143 -6.25 -1.91 5.89
CA ARG A 143 -6.24 -1.03 7.07
C ARG A 143 -5.07 -0.03 7.03
N GLY A 144 -5.34 1.20 7.45
CA GLY A 144 -4.37 2.28 7.54
C GLY A 144 -4.01 2.98 6.22
N ASN A 145 -4.54 2.53 5.07
CA ASN A 145 -4.45 3.34 3.85
C ASN A 145 -5.52 4.45 3.82
N SER A 146 -5.42 5.43 2.92
CA SER A 146 -6.29 6.62 2.83
C SER A 146 -7.79 6.33 2.82
N PHE A 147 -8.21 5.13 2.44
CA PHE A 147 -9.61 4.71 2.41
C PHE A 147 -10.06 3.92 3.65
N SER A 148 -9.13 3.42 4.47
CA SER A 148 -9.41 2.50 5.58
C SER A 148 -8.67 2.91 6.86
N LYS A 149 -8.74 4.21 7.19
CA LYS A 149 -8.17 4.81 8.42
C LYS A 149 -9.23 4.99 9.51
N ASP A 150 -10.09 4.00 9.71
CA ASP A 150 -11.16 4.05 10.72
C ASP A 150 -11.20 2.75 11.55
N HIS A 151 -11.67 2.87 12.78
CA HIS A 151 -11.81 1.74 13.70
C HIS A 151 -12.97 2.00 14.67
N VAL A 152 -13.65 0.94 15.10
CA VAL A 152 -14.78 1.03 16.05
C VAL A 152 -14.42 1.59 17.44
N LYS A 153 -13.13 1.71 17.77
CA LYS A 153 -12.63 2.03 19.12
C LYS A 153 -11.32 2.80 19.08
N LEU A 154 -10.37 2.36 18.25
CA LEU A 154 -9.04 2.96 18.20
C LEU A 154 -9.06 4.27 17.43
N ASN A 155 -8.22 5.21 17.88
CA ASN A 155 -8.08 6.49 17.22
C ASN A 155 -6.89 6.43 16.25
N PRO A 156 -7.08 6.74 14.94
CA PRO A 156 -6.01 6.79 13.94
C PRO A 156 -4.84 7.71 14.30
N ARG A 157 -5.04 8.63 15.25
CA ARG A 157 -4.02 9.55 15.79
C ARG A 157 -3.15 8.93 16.89
N LYS A 158 -3.42 7.69 17.31
CA LYS A 158 -2.72 7.01 18.40
C LYS A 158 -1.98 5.79 17.86
N LYS A 159 -0.83 5.50 18.46
CA LYS A 159 0.05 4.39 18.05
C LYS A 159 -0.64 3.04 18.02
N ASP A 160 -1.60 2.81 18.92
CA ASP A 160 -2.33 1.54 19.03
C ASP A 160 -3.14 1.23 17.76
N PHE A 161 -3.62 2.27 17.04
CA PHE A 161 -4.27 2.08 15.73
C PHE A 161 -3.29 1.57 14.67
N TRP A 162 -2.00 1.89 14.78
CA TRP A 162 -0.98 1.51 13.80
C TRP A 162 -0.26 0.22 14.16
N ASP A 163 -0.68 -0.47 15.22
CA ASP A 163 -0.05 -1.70 15.69
C ASP A 163 -0.51 -2.93 14.88
N PHE A 164 -0.23 -2.90 13.58
CA PHE A 164 -0.55 -3.98 12.65
C PHE A 164 0.51 -4.07 11.55
N SER A 165 0.54 -5.19 10.87
CA SER A 165 1.42 -5.49 9.75
C SER A 165 0.64 -6.15 8.60
N TRP A 166 1.35 -6.67 7.60
CA TRP A 166 0.73 -7.51 6.56
C TRP A 166 0.15 -8.82 7.11
N HIS A 167 0.51 -9.21 8.35
CA HIS A 167 -0.09 -10.37 9.01
C HIS A 167 -1.56 -10.13 9.31
N GLU A 168 -1.89 -9.04 10.00
CA GLU A 168 -3.28 -8.69 10.35
C GLU A 168 -4.11 -8.41 9.09
N ILE A 169 -3.50 -7.83 8.05
CA ILE A 169 -4.16 -7.66 6.74
C ILE A 169 -4.56 -9.03 6.15
N GLY A 170 -3.66 -10.01 6.17
CA GLY A 170 -3.98 -11.37 5.70
C GLY A 170 -4.97 -12.11 6.61
N TYR A 171 -4.85 -11.96 7.93
CA TYR A 171 -5.61 -12.75 8.90
C TYR A 171 -7.02 -12.20 9.17
N TYR A 172 -7.20 -10.87 9.13
CA TYR A 172 -8.46 -10.20 9.44
C TYR A 172 -9.06 -9.48 8.23
N ASP A 173 -8.29 -8.64 7.52
CA ASP A 173 -8.85 -7.78 6.45
C ASP A 173 -9.36 -8.62 5.28
N LEU A 174 -8.50 -9.50 4.73
CA LEU A 174 -8.86 -10.31 3.56
C LEU A 174 -10.09 -11.20 3.84
N PRO A 175 -10.14 -11.98 4.94
CA PRO A 175 -11.33 -12.70 5.35
C PRO A 175 -12.61 -11.86 5.42
N ALA A 176 -12.56 -10.70 6.09
CA ALA A 176 -13.73 -9.85 6.26
C ALA A 176 -14.24 -9.31 4.91
N MET A 177 -13.32 -8.85 4.05
CA MET A 177 -13.65 -8.37 2.71
C MET A 177 -14.19 -9.49 1.82
N ILE A 178 -13.54 -10.65 1.77
CA ILE A 178 -13.97 -11.78 0.94
C ILE A 178 -15.36 -12.26 1.38
N ASP A 179 -15.60 -12.42 2.68
CA ASP A 179 -16.91 -12.86 3.17
C ASP A 179 -18.01 -11.84 2.93
N TYR A 180 -17.69 -10.55 2.97
CA TYR A 180 -18.61 -9.50 2.56
C TYR A 180 -18.95 -9.63 1.08
N VAL A 181 -17.95 -9.75 0.21
CA VAL A 181 -18.10 -9.87 -1.24
C VAL A 181 -18.93 -11.09 -1.63
N LEU A 182 -18.62 -12.26 -1.08
CA LEU A 182 -19.34 -13.51 -1.38
C LEU A 182 -20.79 -13.44 -0.92
N ARG A 183 -21.07 -12.86 0.27
CA ARG A 183 -22.45 -12.63 0.74
C ARG A 183 -23.20 -11.64 -0.15
N ASN A 184 -22.56 -10.54 -0.54
CA ASN A 184 -23.19 -9.50 -1.36
C ASN A 184 -23.51 -9.98 -2.78
N THR A 185 -22.67 -10.85 -3.33
CA THR A 185 -22.78 -11.33 -4.72
C THR A 185 -23.50 -12.67 -4.84
N GLY A 186 -23.62 -13.43 -3.75
CA GLY A 186 -24.15 -14.80 -3.75
C GLY A 186 -23.21 -15.84 -4.37
N GLN A 187 -21.99 -15.45 -4.76
CA GLN A 187 -20.96 -16.39 -5.26
C GLN A 187 -20.39 -17.21 -4.11
N SER A 188 -20.05 -18.47 -4.38
CA SER A 188 -19.38 -19.35 -3.41
C SER A 188 -17.87 -19.14 -3.34
N ALA A 189 -17.26 -18.64 -4.43
CA ALA A 189 -15.83 -18.39 -4.54
C ALA A 189 -15.53 -17.31 -5.59
N LEU A 190 -14.38 -16.64 -5.45
CA LEU A 190 -13.95 -15.53 -6.33
C LEU A 190 -12.53 -15.75 -6.89
N ASN A 191 -12.18 -15.02 -7.96
CA ASN A 191 -10.79 -14.94 -8.42
C ASN A 191 -10.08 -13.83 -7.65
N TYR A 192 -8.91 -14.11 -7.10
CA TYR A 192 -8.10 -13.15 -6.37
C TYR A 192 -6.94 -12.69 -7.22
N VAL A 193 -6.69 -11.38 -7.28
CA VAL A 193 -5.54 -10.79 -7.94
C VAL A 193 -4.79 -9.93 -6.93
N GLY A 194 -3.60 -10.38 -6.53
CA GLY A 194 -2.76 -9.68 -5.56
C GLY A 194 -1.55 -9.04 -6.22
N HIS A 195 -1.24 -7.79 -5.88
CA HIS A 195 0.01 -7.14 -6.29
C HIS A 195 0.94 -6.96 -5.08
N SER A 196 2.21 -7.35 -5.19
CA SER A 196 3.24 -7.11 -4.16
C SER A 196 2.76 -7.60 -2.78
N GLN A 197 2.66 -6.74 -1.75
CA GLN A 197 2.13 -7.09 -0.42
C GLN A 197 0.72 -7.72 -0.44
N GLY A 198 -0.10 -7.45 -1.47
CA GLY A 198 -1.38 -8.14 -1.64
C GLY A 198 -1.20 -9.65 -1.79
N THR A 199 -0.12 -10.10 -2.43
CA THR A 199 0.25 -11.52 -2.52
C THR A 199 0.70 -12.07 -1.17
N THR A 200 1.51 -11.32 -0.42
CA THR A 200 1.95 -11.70 0.93
C THR A 200 0.77 -11.90 1.86
N SER A 201 -0.17 -10.96 1.86
CA SER A 201 -1.37 -11.01 2.70
C SER A 201 -2.25 -12.22 2.32
N PHE A 202 -2.34 -12.55 1.03
CA PHE A 202 -3.02 -13.76 0.56
C PHE A 202 -2.35 -15.05 1.09
N TYR A 203 -1.02 -15.13 1.07
CA TYR A 203 -0.29 -16.29 1.62
C TYR A 203 -0.51 -16.44 3.12
N VAL A 204 -0.56 -15.33 3.88
CA VAL A 204 -0.93 -15.35 5.30
C VAL A 204 -2.34 -15.91 5.49
N MET A 205 -3.33 -15.36 4.78
CA MET A 205 -4.71 -15.80 4.88
C MET A 205 -4.84 -17.31 4.61
N THR A 206 -4.32 -17.78 3.49
CA THR A 206 -4.51 -19.17 3.03
C THR A 206 -3.73 -20.20 3.84
N SER A 207 -2.64 -19.80 4.50
CA SER A 207 -1.86 -20.66 5.38
C SER A 207 -2.40 -20.71 6.82
N LEU A 208 -2.88 -19.58 7.36
CA LEU A 208 -3.34 -19.49 8.75
C LEU A 208 -4.86 -19.66 8.91
N ARG A 209 -5.62 -19.49 7.82
CA ARG A 209 -7.07 -19.66 7.75
C ARG A 209 -7.46 -20.54 6.56
N PRO A 210 -7.09 -21.84 6.61
CA PRO A 210 -7.21 -22.73 5.46
C PRO A 210 -8.64 -22.91 4.95
N GLU A 211 -9.67 -22.58 5.74
CA GLU A 211 -11.06 -22.53 5.30
C GLU A 211 -11.32 -21.55 4.15
N TYR A 212 -10.48 -20.51 3.98
CA TYR A 212 -10.59 -19.58 2.85
C TYR A 212 -10.05 -20.16 1.55
N ASN A 213 -9.29 -21.25 1.56
CA ASN A 213 -8.83 -21.90 0.33
C ASN A 213 -10.02 -22.34 -0.55
N ALA A 214 -11.12 -22.79 0.06
CA ALA A 214 -12.33 -23.17 -0.67
C ALA A 214 -13.10 -21.99 -1.28
N LYS A 215 -12.80 -20.75 -0.85
CA LYS A 215 -13.44 -19.50 -1.31
C LYS A 215 -12.70 -18.82 -2.46
N ILE A 216 -11.56 -19.38 -2.90
CA ILE A 216 -10.72 -18.85 -3.97
C ILE A 216 -10.74 -19.79 -5.16
N LYS A 217 -11.20 -19.31 -6.32
CA LYS A 217 -11.18 -20.06 -7.59
C LYS A 217 -9.78 -20.12 -8.18
N ALA A 218 -9.10 -18.98 -8.21
CA ALA A 218 -7.74 -18.84 -8.71
C ALA A 218 -7.06 -17.65 -8.02
N MET A 219 -5.73 -17.75 -7.85
CA MET A 219 -4.86 -16.68 -7.37
C MET A 219 -3.96 -16.21 -8.52
N HIS A 220 -4.08 -14.94 -8.89
CA HIS A 220 -3.21 -14.27 -9.85
C HIS A 220 -2.23 -13.38 -9.08
N ALA A 221 -0.99 -13.84 -8.94
CA ALA A 221 0.04 -13.17 -8.16
C ALA A 221 0.92 -12.27 -9.05
N LEU A 222 0.77 -10.95 -8.93
CA LEU A 222 1.54 -9.95 -9.66
C LEU A 222 2.68 -9.44 -8.77
N ALA A 223 3.93 -9.59 -9.22
CA ALA A 223 5.13 -9.32 -8.41
C ALA A 223 5.05 -9.99 -7.02
N PRO A 224 4.97 -11.34 -6.95
CA PRO A 224 4.74 -12.06 -5.70
C PRO A 224 5.87 -11.88 -4.69
N VAL A 225 5.51 -11.63 -3.43
CA VAL A 225 6.46 -11.47 -2.32
C VAL A 225 6.14 -12.49 -1.24
N ALA A 226 6.89 -13.59 -1.23
CA ALA A 226 6.83 -14.62 -0.20
C ALA A 226 8.11 -14.71 0.62
N PHE A 227 9.28 -14.43 0.03
CA PHE A 227 10.57 -14.29 0.71
C PHE A 227 11.38 -13.20 0.00
N MET A 228 12.26 -12.50 0.72
CA MET A 228 13.01 -11.35 0.21
C MET A 228 14.52 -11.53 0.31
N SER A 229 15.00 -12.76 0.55
CA SER A 229 16.42 -13.07 0.75
C SER A 229 17.33 -12.73 -0.43
N ASN A 230 16.80 -12.75 -1.66
CA ASN A 230 17.53 -12.49 -2.90
C ASN A 230 17.13 -11.16 -3.55
N MET A 231 16.63 -10.19 -2.78
CA MET A 231 16.21 -8.90 -3.33
C MET A 231 17.42 -8.08 -3.79
N ASP A 232 17.54 -7.86 -5.10
CA ASP A 232 18.69 -7.19 -5.71
C ASP A 232 18.61 -5.66 -5.75
N ASN A 233 17.51 -5.08 -5.28
CA ASN A 233 17.34 -3.64 -5.19
C ASN A 233 18.35 -3.02 -4.19
N PRO A 234 19.24 -2.11 -4.63
CA PRO A 234 20.28 -1.53 -3.77
C PRO A 234 19.73 -0.79 -2.54
N PHE A 235 18.60 -0.09 -2.70
CA PHE A 235 17.93 0.60 -1.59
C PHE A 235 17.46 -0.40 -0.53
N MET A 236 16.85 -1.51 -0.95
CA MET A 236 16.39 -2.56 -0.04
C MET A 236 17.55 -3.37 0.58
N LYS A 237 18.68 -3.53 -0.12
CA LYS A 237 19.91 -4.14 0.44
C LYS A 237 20.54 -3.28 1.55
N ILE A 238 20.47 -1.95 1.44
CA ILE A 238 20.95 -1.02 2.47
C ILE A 238 19.97 -0.95 3.65
N LEU A 239 18.67 -0.88 3.34
CA LEU A 239 17.62 -0.76 4.35
C LEU A 239 17.39 -2.06 5.13
N GLY A 240 17.56 -3.22 4.48
CA GLY A 240 17.33 -4.54 5.07
C GLY A 240 18.08 -4.78 6.39
N PRO A 241 19.41 -4.56 6.47
CA PRO A 241 20.17 -4.64 7.71
C PRO A 241 19.74 -3.64 8.80
N LEU A 242 19.32 -2.42 8.41
CA LEU A 242 18.89 -1.38 9.34
C LEU A 242 17.54 -1.70 9.98
N VAL A 243 16.61 -2.24 9.19
CA VAL A 243 15.27 -2.67 9.64
C VAL A 243 15.32 -4.01 10.37
N SER A 244 16.21 -4.92 9.96
CA SER A 244 16.33 -6.26 10.56
C SER A 244 17.05 -6.30 11.90
N LYS A 245 17.88 -5.30 12.25
CA LYS A 245 18.55 -5.24 13.55
C LYS A 245 17.69 -4.68 14.68
N GLY A 246 16.42 -4.37 14.42
CA GLY A 246 15.45 -3.96 15.44
C GLY A 246 16.00 -2.80 16.25
N THR A 247 16.04 -1.60 15.65
CA THR A 247 16.55 -0.46 16.37
C THR A 247 15.71 -0.25 17.63
N LEU A 248 16.41 -0.10 18.76
CA LEU A 248 15.99 0.49 20.04
C LEU A 248 14.92 1.60 19.85
N LEU A 249 15.03 2.31 18.74
CA LEU A 249 14.15 3.34 18.22
C LEU A 249 12.68 2.92 18.03
N THR A 250 12.36 1.70 17.61
CA THR A 250 10.97 1.24 17.41
C THR A 250 10.27 0.90 18.74
N ASN A 251 11.01 0.29 19.67
CA ASN A 251 10.55 0.04 21.04
C ASN A 251 10.37 1.34 21.85
N VAL A 252 11.06 2.42 21.48
CA VAL A 252 11.01 3.72 22.16
C VAL A 252 10.00 4.68 21.50
N ILE A 253 9.77 4.60 20.18
CA ILE A 253 8.91 5.54 19.41
C ILE A 253 7.49 5.00 19.18
N GLY A 254 7.28 3.68 19.19
CA GLY A 254 5.96 3.06 18.94
C GLY A 254 5.58 2.95 17.46
N SER A 255 4.38 2.43 17.19
CA SER A 255 3.82 2.20 15.84
C SER A 255 3.17 3.48 15.28
N PHE A 256 3.42 3.84 14.02
CA PHE A 256 2.87 5.04 13.39
C PHE A 256 2.73 4.87 11.87
N GLU A 257 2.11 5.86 11.22
CA GLU A 257 1.99 5.93 9.76
C GLU A 257 3.35 6.16 9.08
N PHE A 258 3.72 5.26 8.18
CA PHE A 258 4.92 5.35 7.36
C PHE A 258 4.69 6.23 6.12
N LEU A 259 5.53 7.26 5.97
CA LEU A 259 5.49 8.25 4.89
C LEU A 259 4.06 8.83 4.66
N PRO A 260 3.56 9.68 5.57
CA PRO A 260 2.35 10.44 5.30
C PRO A 260 2.56 11.27 4.01
N SER A 261 1.65 11.12 3.03
CA SER A 261 1.65 11.97 1.84
C SER A 261 1.28 13.41 2.26
N THR A 262 2.27 14.29 2.31
CA THR A 262 2.08 15.69 2.72
C THR A 262 1.73 16.60 1.54
N LYS A 263 1.14 17.78 1.82
CA LYS A 263 0.94 18.84 0.81
C LYS A 263 2.27 19.26 0.15
N LEU A 264 3.39 19.17 0.88
CA LEU A 264 4.74 19.39 0.35
C LEU A 264 5.10 18.35 -0.73
N MET A 265 4.83 17.06 -0.52
CA MET A 265 5.00 16.04 -1.57
C MET A 265 4.09 16.29 -2.78
N GLY A 266 2.85 16.73 -2.56
CA GLY A 266 1.93 17.11 -3.64
C GLY A 266 2.43 18.33 -4.44
N LEU A 267 2.97 19.35 -3.76
CA LEU A 267 3.46 20.59 -4.37
C LEU A 267 4.82 20.37 -5.06
N ILE A 268 5.68 19.53 -4.48
CA ILE A 268 6.89 19.00 -5.14
C ILE A 268 6.49 18.20 -6.38
N GLY A 269 5.44 17.37 -6.28
CA GLY A 269 4.79 16.68 -7.39
C GLY A 269 4.43 17.61 -8.55
N ASP A 270 3.67 18.65 -8.24
CA ASP A 270 3.12 19.56 -9.24
C ASP A 270 4.16 20.50 -9.87
N VAL A 271 5.23 20.82 -9.14
CA VAL A 271 6.31 21.73 -9.61
C VAL A 271 7.44 20.96 -10.30
N PHE A 272 7.93 19.90 -9.68
CA PHE A 272 9.12 19.17 -10.15
C PHE A 272 8.78 17.97 -11.03
N CYS A 273 7.59 17.38 -10.93
CA CYS A 273 7.23 16.16 -11.67
C CYS A 273 6.33 16.41 -12.89
N LYS A 274 6.00 17.67 -13.17
CA LYS A 274 5.21 18.08 -14.34
C LYS A 274 5.92 17.70 -15.64
N ASP A 275 5.14 17.40 -16.67
CA ASP A 275 5.64 16.95 -17.96
C ASP A 275 6.60 17.98 -18.60
N GLY A 276 7.77 17.52 -19.04
CA GLY A 276 8.84 18.37 -19.56
C GLY A 276 9.77 19.00 -18.50
N SER A 277 9.54 18.76 -17.20
CA SER A 277 10.44 19.20 -16.13
C SER A 277 11.80 18.49 -16.22
N ILE A 278 12.88 19.24 -16.02
CA ILE A 278 14.25 18.69 -16.03
C ILE A 278 14.52 17.71 -14.88
N VAL A 279 13.70 17.75 -13.82
CA VAL A 279 13.78 16.85 -12.66
C VAL A 279 12.63 15.83 -12.60
N GLN A 280 11.83 15.68 -13.67
CA GLN A 280 10.79 14.65 -13.78
C GLN A 280 11.36 13.24 -13.54
N GLY A 281 12.63 13.01 -13.94
CA GLY A 281 13.37 11.78 -13.63
C GLY A 281 13.55 11.54 -12.12
N ILE A 282 13.75 12.58 -11.31
CA ILE A 282 13.90 12.47 -9.85
C ILE A 282 12.61 12.02 -9.17
N CYS A 283 11.48 12.51 -9.65
CA CYS A 283 10.16 12.09 -9.15
C CYS A 283 9.85 10.63 -9.45
N SER A 284 10.28 10.19 -10.64
CA SER A 284 10.22 8.78 -11.01
C SER A 284 11.13 7.93 -10.11
N ASN A 285 12.26 8.49 -9.62
CA ASN A 285 13.20 7.77 -8.76
C ASN A 285 12.62 7.35 -7.40
N ILE A 286 11.71 8.06 -6.74
CA ILE A 286 11.21 7.61 -5.41
C ILE A 286 10.35 6.34 -5.54
N LEU A 287 9.46 6.29 -6.53
CA LEU A 287 8.66 5.10 -6.85
C LEU A 287 9.57 3.96 -7.35
N PHE A 288 10.54 4.28 -8.21
CA PHE A 288 11.49 3.32 -8.77
C PHE A 288 12.54 2.83 -7.76
N LEU A 289 12.86 3.60 -6.72
CA LEU A 289 13.77 3.20 -5.65
C LEU A 289 13.19 2.02 -4.86
N ILE A 290 11.86 1.96 -4.70
CA ILE A 290 11.18 0.89 -3.97
C ILE A 290 10.74 -0.23 -4.92
N ALA A 291 10.21 0.09 -6.10
CA ALA A 291 9.59 -0.86 -7.01
C ALA A 291 10.47 -1.31 -8.20
N GLY A 292 11.62 -0.68 -8.41
CA GLY A 292 12.52 -0.93 -9.55
C GLY A 292 12.27 0.03 -10.72
N PHE A 293 13.32 0.28 -11.51
CA PHE A 293 13.30 1.22 -12.65
C PHE A 293 12.83 0.54 -13.94
N SER A 294 11.84 1.11 -14.62
CA SER A 294 11.44 0.69 -15.97
C SER A 294 10.88 1.89 -16.77
N HIS A 295 11.78 2.70 -17.32
CA HIS A 295 11.39 3.90 -18.08
C HIS A 295 10.57 3.57 -19.35
N GLU A 296 10.89 2.48 -20.05
CA GLU A 296 10.22 2.12 -21.32
C GLU A 296 8.75 1.74 -21.13
N ASN A 297 8.38 1.23 -19.95
CA ASN A 297 7.02 0.76 -19.65
C ASN A 297 6.24 1.74 -18.75
N MET A 298 6.81 2.91 -18.43
CA MET A 298 6.17 3.92 -17.58
C MET A 298 5.64 5.06 -18.44
N ASN A 299 4.32 5.29 -18.37
CA ASN A 299 3.75 6.50 -18.95
C ASN A 299 4.12 7.70 -18.07
N THR A 300 5.18 8.43 -18.46
CA THR A 300 5.74 9.54 -17.68
C THR A 300 4.75 10.68 -17.44
N THR A 301 3.77 10.84 -18.34
CA THR A 301 2.69 11.84 -18.19
C THR A 301 1.78 11.57 -16.99
N MET A 302 1.76 10.32 -16.49
CA MET A 302 0.91 9.91 -15.37
C MET A 302 1.62 9.96 -14.01
N ILE A 303 2.93 10.23 -13.99
CA ILE A 303 3.72 10.31 -12.77
C ILE A 303 3.12 11.32 -11.76
N PRO A 304 2.69 12.54 -12.15
CA PRO A 304 2.06 13.47 -11.22
C PRO A 304 0.82 12.87 -10.52
N GLU A 305 -0.06 12.22 -11.28
CA GLU A 305 -1.29 11.63 -10.74
C GLU A 305 -0.99 10.45 -9.79
N ILE A 306 0.01 9.62 -10.13
CA ILE A 306 0.48 8.52 -9.29
C ILE A 306 1.06 9.05 -7.97
N LEU A 307 1.91 10.08 -8.02
CA LEU A 307 2.55 10.65 -6.83
C LEU A 307 1.57 11.46 -5.96
N GLN A 308 0.47 11.93 -6.51
CA GLN A 308 -0.59 12.56 -5.73
C GLN A 308 -1.41 11.56 -4.90
N THR A 309 -1.31 10.27 -5.22
CA THR A 309 -2.10 9.17 -4.65
C THR A 309 -1.24 8.08 -3.98
N THR A 310 0.08 8.17 -4.17
CA THR A 310 1.11 7.31 -3.59
C THR A 310 2.14 8.16 -2.83
N PRO A 311 2.46 7.86 -1.57
CA PRO A 311 1.96 6.76 -0.75
C PRO A 311 0.54 7.02 -0.23
N ALA A 312 -0.31 5.98 -0.24
CA ALA A 312 -1.65 6.04 0.32
C ALA A 312 -1.70 5.71 1.83
N GLY A 313 -0.57 5.61 2.52
CA GLY A 313 -0.48 5.25 3.94
C GLY A 313 -0.26 3.76 4.20
N ALA A 314 0.49 3.47 5.27
CA ALA A 314 0.79 2.12 5.78
C ALA A 314 1.32 2.23 7.22
N SER A 315 1.26 1.15 8.00
CA SER A 315 2.00 1.09 9.27
C SER A 315 3.49 0.85 9.03
N VAL A 316 4.34 1.51 9.83
CA VAL A 316 5.78 1.21 9.91
C VAL A 316 6.04 -0.26 10.23
N ASN A 317 5.15 -0.92 10.98
CA ASN A 317 5.31 -2.32 11.34
C ASN A 317 5.21 -3.24 10.12
N GLN A 318 4.57 -2.83 9.02
CA GLN A 318 4.59 -3.58 7.76
C GLN A 318 6.01 -3.69 7.19
N LEU A 319 6.81 -2.63 7.30
CA LEU A 319 8.21 -2.64 6.87
C LEU A 319 9.09 -3.43 7.83
N ILE A 320 8.92 -3.25 9.15
CA ILE A 320 9.71 -3.98 10.15
C ILE A 320 9.48 -5.49 10.03
N HIS A 321 8.23 -5.90 9.81
CA HIS A 321 7.87 -7.31 9.69
C HIS A 321 8.48 -7.98 8.45
N THR A 322 8.97 -7.22 7.45
CA THR A 322 9.75 -7.80 6.34
C THR A 322 11.07 -8.43 6.80
N ARG A 323 11.56 -8.13 8.02
CA ARG A 323 12.72 -8.80 8.64
C ARG A 323 12.63 -10.32 8.57
N ILE A 324 11.44 -10.89 8.78
CA ILE A 324 11.24 -12.35 8.76
C ILE A 324 11.59 -12.91 7.37
N TYR A 325 11.28 -12.18 6.29
CA TYR A 325 11.54 -12.59 4.91
C TYR A 325 12.99 -12.43 4.46
N VAL A 326 13.77 -11.56 5.13
CA VAL A 326 15.20 -11.37 4.85
C VAL A 326 16.06 -12.40 5.61
N GLN A 327 15.56 -12.96 6.72
CA GLN A 327 16.34 -13.85 7.62
C GLN A 327 16.04 -15.35 7.49
N ALA A 328 15.09 -15.78 6.67
CA ALA A 328 14.84 -17.20 6.37
C ALA A 328 15.83 -17.65 5.28
N PHE A 329 16.91 -18.45 5.47
CA PHE A 329 17.18 -19.62 6.33
C PHE A 329 18.73 -19.89 6.43
N PRO A 330 19.26 -20.77 7.35
CA PRO A 330 18.90 -22.19 7.47
C PRO A 330 18.78 -22.75 8.92
N SER A 331 17.88 -22.24 9.78
CA SER A 331 17.48 -23.02 10.99
C SER A 331 16.22 -22.59 11.78
N ILE A 332 15.51 -21.51 11.44
CA ILE A 332 14.38 -21.07 12.28
C ILE A 332 13.10 -21.81 11.87
N ARG A 333 12.75 -22.86 12.63
CA ARG A 333 11.41 -23.46 12.61
C ARG A 333 10.38 -22.38 12.96
N PHE A 334 9.27 -22.33 12.20
CA PHE A 334 8.17 -21.36 12.30
C PHE A 334 7.53 -21.15 13.69
N GLY A 335 7.94 -21.88 14.74
CA GLY A 335 7.38 -21.77 16.10
C GLY A 335 8.18 -20.94 17.12
N SER A 336 9.41 -20.46 16.81
CA SER A 336 10.23 -19.78 17.84
C SER A 336 10.21 -18.25 17.82
N SER A 337 9.79 -17.60 16.73
CA SER A 337 9.76 -16.13 16.63
C SER A 337 8.41 -15.48 17.00
N GLN A 338 7.35 -16.26 17.22
CA GLN A 338 6.03 -15.72 17.59
C GLN A 338 5.96 -15.25 19.06
N LYS A 339 6.80 -15.80 19.95
CA LYS A 339 6.83 -15.41 21.37
C LYS A 339 7.29 -13.97 21.62
N SER A 340 8.06 -13.37 20.73
CA SER A 340 8.48 -11.96 20.86
C SER A 340 7.42 -10.95 20.40
N ILE A 341 6.30 -11.40 19.81
CA ILE A 341 5.26 -10.55 19.22
C ILE A 341 3.88 -10.79 19.88
N GLY A 342 3.82 -11.51 21.00
CA GLY A 342 2.57 -11.67 21.78
C GLY A 342 1.49 -12.53 21.11
N ILE A 343 1.79 -13.24 20.02
CA ILE A 343 0.84 -14.12 19.34
C ILE A 343 0.81 -15.48 20.05
N GLN A 344 -0.33 -15.86 20.63
CA GLN A 344 -0.56 -17.21 21.19
C GLN A 344 -0.96 -18.19 20.07
N GLU A 345 -0.19 -19.27 19.91
CA GLU A 345 -0.54 -20.37 19.00
C GLU A 345 -1.78 -21.15 19.49
N PRO A 346 -2.76 -21.47 18.62
CA PRO A 346 -3.67 -22.58 18.86
C PRO A 346 -2.93 -23.92 18.66
N LYS A 347 -3.13 -24.85 19.59
CA LYS A 347 -2.45 -26.16 19.62
C LYS A 347 -2.66 -26.93 18.30
N PRO A 348 -1.61 -27.59 17.76
CA PRO A 348 -1.74 -28.37 16.54
C PRO A 348 -2.65 -29.57 16.75
N THR A 349 -3.69 -29.66 15.92
CA THR A 349 -4.50 -30.87 15.77
C THR A 349 -3.71 -31.82 14.87
N ARG A 350 -3.36 -33.01 15.39
CA ARG A 350 -2.72 -34.07 14.58
C ARG A 350 -3.68 -34.49 13.48
N LEU A 351 -3.22 -34.44 12.22
CA LEU A 351 -3.77 -35.25 11.13
C LEU A 351 -3.25 -36.68 11.25
#